data_AF-A0A4W4GGB9-F1
#
_entry.id   AF-A0A4W4GGB9-F1
#
_cell.length_a   1.000
_cell.length_b   1.000
_cell.length_c   1.000
_cell.angle_alpha   90.00
_cell.angle_beta   90.00
_cell.angle_gamma   90.00
#
_symmetry.space_group_name_H-M   'P 1'
#
loop_
_entity.id
_entity.type
_entity.pdbx_description
1 polymer ?
#
loop_
_entity_poly.entity_id
_entity_poly.type
_entity_poly.pdbx_seq_one_letter_code
_entity_poly.pdbx_strand_id
1 'polypeptide(L)'
;MKENGSPCVANQLTCACLLEPDTSGRRVQTNDPGSRTRGRGTAVPVRHRASGAVGAWCSVASPRLESSQQPRRAREKALVTGGGGFFGFRLGRALARRGTSVILMDLHKPYWEVPEGVIFLQGDIRDYDTLYKACAEVDCVFHTASCGMSGPEQLRKELVESVNIGGTNNVINVCCEQGISRMVYTSTVNVVFAGKPIEDGDEDSAPCVPLDMHIDHYSRTKAVAEHMVIAANGRSLKGGGLLRTCVLRPSGIYGPEERRHLHRVMVGVNVERKLFSFSFGDPNARMNWVHVENLVTAHVLAAEGLSPERGCVANGQAYFINDGESVNLFEWLIPLFERLGHSPPLIHLPVSLVYSAGETHSYLTTLLVSQSTGSRTCSMFYTDLECAVVTQTVSAVNVRARV
;
A
#
# COMPACT_ATOMS: atom_id res chain seq x y z
N MET A 1 58.99 -19.78 -20.24
CA MET A 1 57.80 -19.21 -20.89
C MET A 1 56.65 -19.43 -19.93
N LYS A 2 56.35 -18.42 -19.10
CA LYS A 2 55.21 -17.48 -19.22
C LYS A 2 53.86 -18.19 -19.07
N GLU A 3 53.23 -18.05 -17.89
CA GLU A 3 52.04 -17.19 -17.61
C GLU A 3 50.75 -18.02 -17.79
N ASN A 4 49.65 -17.89 -17.03
CA ASN A 4 49.21 -17.09 -15.88
C ASN A 4 47.89 -17.74 -15.40
N GLY A 5 47.56 -17.67 -14.11
CA GLY A 5 46.23 -18.07 -13.63
C GLY A 5 46.11 -18.32 -12.13
N SER A 6 46.38 -17.29 -11.31
CA SER A 6 46.06 -17.30 -9.88
C SER A 6 44.54 -17.27 -9.63
N PRO A 7 44.02 -17.94 -8.58
CA PRO A 7 42.64 -17.78 -8.14
C PRO A 7 42.48 -16.49 -7.32
N CYS A 8 41.51 -15.66 -7.69
CA CYS A 8 41.23 -14.41 -6.99
C CYS A 8 40.36 -14.67 -5.75
N VAL A 9 40.90 -14.18 -4.65
CA VAL A 9 40.44 -14.21 -3.26
C VAL A 9 39.08 -13.53 -3.10
N ALA A 10 38.21 -14.17 -2.31
CA ALA A 10 36.96 -13.62 -1.83
C ALA A 10 37.22 -12.39 -0.96
N ASN A 11 36.80 -11.22 -1.43
CA ASN A 11 36.86 -9.99 -0.64
C ASN A 11 35.57 -9.86 0.19
N GLN A 12 35.72 -10.07 1.49
CA GLN A 12 34.82 -9.57 2.52
C GLN A 12 34.81 -8.04 2.45
N LEU A 13 33.65 -7.44 2.21
CA LEU A 13 33.43 -6.01 2.43
C LEU A 13 32.54 -5.85 3.67
N THR A 14 33.23 -5.67 4.79
CA THR A 14 32.76 -5.13 6.05
C THR A 14 32.23 -3.72 5.84
N CYS A 15 30.92 -3.53 5.99
CA CYS A 15 30.31 -2.19 6.06
C CYS A 15 30.32 -1.74 7.53
N ALA A 16 31.43 -1.15 7.96
CA ALA A 16 31.58 -0.52 9.27
C ALA A 16 31.45 1.00 9.11
N CYS A 17 30.27 1.55 9.36
CA CYS A 17 30.04 2.97 9.64
C CYS A 17 28.86 3.07 10.62
N LEU A 18 29.11 2.74 11.89
CA LEU A 18 28.25 3.11 13.00
C LEU A 18 28.80 4.42 13.58
N LEU A 19 28.03 5.50 13.41
CA LEU A 19 28.21 6.74 14.13
C LEU A 19 27.63 6.55 15.54
N GLU A 20 28.45 6.76 16.55
CA GLU A 20 28.02 6.78 17.95
C GLU A 20 27.21 8.06 18.27
N PRO A 21 26.26 8.00 19.23
CA PRO A 21 25.48 9.13 19.65
C PRO A 21 26.25 10.02 20.64
N ASP A 22 26.42 11.30 20.29
CA ASP A 22 26.95 12.33 21.20
C ASP A 22 25.92 12.67 22.28
N THR A 23 26.21 12.25 23.50
CA THR A 23 25.53 12.66 24.72
C THR A 23 26.10 14.00 25.21
N SER A 24 25.39 15.09 24.97
CA SER A 24 25.59 16.32 25.75
C SER A 24 24.25 16.88 26.21
N GLY A 25 23.97 16.66 27.49
CA GLY A 25 22.80 17.19 28.16
C GLY A 25 22.87 18.70 28.34
N ARG A 26 21.72 19.36 28.16
CA ARG A 26 21.42 20.62 28.85
C ARG A 26 19.96 20.63 29.29
N ARG A 27 19.80 20.57 30.61
CA ARG A 27 18.60 20.96 31.35
C ARG A 27 18.22 22.40 30.97
N VAL A 28 16.94 22.64 30.70
CA VAL A 28 16.30 23.92 30.95
C VAL A 28 14.99 23.68 31.67
N GLN A 29 14.77 24.52 32.67
CA GLN A 29 13.88 24.37 33.80
C GLN A 29 12.41 24.56 33.44
N THR A 30 11.59 23.77 34.14
CA THR A 30 10.17 24.02 34.42
C THR A 30 9.99 25.34 35.17
N ASN A 31 9.00 26.14 34.79
CA ASN A 31 8.35 27.10 35.69
C ASN A 31 6.91 27.38 35.22
N ASP A 32 5.96 27.06 36.10
CA ASP A 32 4.59 27.57 36.21
C ASP A 32 4.27 27.54 37.73
N PRO A 33 3.24 28.19 38.30
CA PRO A 33 2.38 29.29 37.85
C PRO A 33 2.34 30.48 38.84
N GLY A 34 1.72 31.60 38.46
CA GLY A 34 1.49 32.68 39.43
C GLY A 34 0.64 33.87 39.03
N SER A 35 -0.64 33.79 39.39
CA SER A 35 -1.50 34.88 39.88
C SER A 35 -2.46 35.61 38.91
N ARG A 36 -3.71 35.60 39.37
CA ARG A 36 -4.95 36.21 38.88
C ARG A 36 -4.91 37.74 39.02
N THR A 37 -5.61 38.46 38.15
CA THR A 37 -6.60 39.47 38.58
C THR A 37 -7.70 39.66 37.54
N ARG A 38 -8.92 39.87 38.05
CA ARG A 38 -10.18 40.07 37.33
C ARG A 38 -10.34 41.54 36.92
N GLY A 39 -10.95 41.79 35.77
CA GLY A 39 -11.50 43.09 35.40
C GLY A 39 -12.68 42.93 34.43
N ARG A 40 -13.90 43.14 34.93
CA ARG A 40 -15.15 43.26 34.17
C ARG A 40 -15.28 44.68 33.60
N GLY A 41 -16.00 44.84 32.49
CA GLY A 41 -16.65 46.09 32.09
C GLY A 41 -16.58 46.34 30.58
N THR A 42 -17.59 45.94 29.81
CA THR A 42 -18.79 46.70 29.39
C THR A 42 -18.67 47.21 27.95
N ALA A 43 -19.59 46.71 27.11
CA ALA A 43 -19.85 47.11 25.75
C ALA A 43 -20.49 48.51 25.66
N VAL A 44 -20.68 49.00 24.40
CA VAL A 44 -21.70 49.95 23.86
C VAL A 44 -21.03 51.04 22.96
N PRO A 45 -21.61 51.49 21.82
CA PRO A 45 -22.08 50.77 20.64
C PRO A 45 -21.63 51.42 19.30
N VAL A 46 -21.95 50.76 18.19
CA VAL A 46 -21.85 51.31 16.82
C VAL A 46 -22.99 52.32 16.55
N ARG A 47 -22.68 53.47 15.94
CA ARG A 47 -23.67 54.34 15.29
C ARG A 47 -23.23 54.70 13.88
N HIS A 48 -24.04 54.30 12.92
CA HIS A 48 -24.11 54.88 11.58
C HIS A 48 -24.76 56.27 11.62
N ARG A 49 -24.21 57.22 10.87
CA ARG A 49 -25.02 58.24 10.19
C ARG A 49 -24.29 58.82 8.98
N ALA A 50 -25.08 58.99 7.94
CA ALA A 50 -24.73 59.43 6.61
C ALA A 50 -24.66 60.96 6.48
N SER A 51 -23.79 61.41 5.58
CA SER A 51 -23.83 62.65 4.80
C SER A 51 -22.86 62.41 3.63
N GLY A 52 -23.20 62.60 2.35
CA GLY A 52 -24.05 63.62 1.77
C GLY A 52 -23.17 64.75 1.24
N ALA A 53 -22.34 64.48 0.21
CA ALA A 53 -21.65 65.52 -0.55
C ALA A 53 -21.49 65.08 -2.01
N VAL A 54 -22.09 65.87 -2.89
CA VAL A 54 -22.16 65.73 -4.34
C VAL A 54 -20.92 66.40 -4.92
N GLY A 55 -20.15 65.71 -5.76
CA GLY A 55 -18.92 66.25 -6.35
C GLY A 55 -18.57 65.57 -7.67
N ALA A 56 -18.86 66.31 -8.74
CA ALA A 56 -18.30 66.34 -10.10
C ALA A 56 -17.58 65.10 -10.70
N TRP A 57 -17.95 64.86 -11.96
CA TRP A 57 -17.51 63.79 -12.83
C TRP A 57 -16.05 63.93 -13.27
N CYS A 58 -15.33 62.82 -13.24
CA CYS A 58 -14.15 62.60 -14.08
C CYS A 58 -14.20 61.14 -14.56
N SER A 59 -14.62 60.95 -15.81
CA SER A 59 -14.71 59.63 -16.45
C SER A 59 -13.31 59.12 -16.78
N VAL A 60 -12.69 58.41 -15.84
CA VAL A 60 -11.51 57.60 -16.13
C VAL A 60 -12.00 56.29 -16.72
N ALA A 61 -11.74 56.07 -18.01
CA ALA A 61 -11.98 54.79 -18.66
C ALA A 61 -11.24 53.69 -17.89
N SER A 62 -12.00 52.77 -17.29
CA SER A 62 -11.41 51.57 -16.68
C SER A 62 -10.76 50.73 -17.78
N PRO A 63 -9.49 50.33 -17.64
CA PRO A 63 -8.93 49.34 -18.56
C PRO A 63 -9.78 48.08 -18.46
N ARG A 64 -10.20 47.54 -19.60
CA ARG A 64 -10.72 46.17 -19.64
C ARG A 64 -9.64 45.29 -19.02
N LEU A 65 -9.95 44.68 -17.89
CA LEU A 65 -9.21 43.54 -17.39
C LEU A 65 -9.34 42.45 -18.46
N GLU A 66 -8.36 42.38 -19.36
CA GLU A 66 -8.07 41.17 -20.09
C GLU A 66 -7.88 40.09 -19.03
N SER A 67 -8.77 39.10 -19.03
CA SER A 67 -8.63 37.92 -18.20
C SER A 67 -7.30 37.27 -18.56
N SER A 68 -6.29 37.49 -17.74
CA SER A 68 -5.03 36.78 -17.83
C SER A 68 -5.35 35.29 -17.68
N GLN A 69 -5.35 34.58 -18.81
CA GLN A 69 -5.40 33.13 -18.81
C GLN A 69 -4.13 32.68 -18.09
N GLN A 70 -4.27 32.29 -16.83
CA GLN A 70 -3.20 31.57 -16.13
C GLN A 70 -2.79 30.39 -17.03
N PRO A 71 -1.49 30.16 -17.22
CA PRO A 71 -1.03 29.02 -18.02
C PRO A 71 -1.69 27.77 -17.44
N ARG A 72 -2.44 27.04 -18.28
CA ARG A 72 -3.05 25.78 -17.88
C ARG A 72 -1.92 24.88 -17.37
N ARG A 73 -1.93 24.61 -16.07
CA ARG A 73 -0.98 23.68 -15.43
C ARG A 73 -0.99 22.40 -16.27
N ALA A 74 0.18 21.91 -16.67
CA ALA A 74 0.28 20.68 -17.45
C ALA A 74 -0.47 19.57 -16.72
N ARG A 75 -1.20 18.75 -17.48
CA ARG A 75 -2.00 17.65 -16.93
C ARG A 75 -1.06 16.65 -16.26
N GLU A 76 -1.18 16.47 -14.95
CA GLU A 76 -0.38 15.52 -14.18
C GLU A 76 -0.48 14.11 -14.80
N LYS A 77 0.65 13.41 -14.92
CA LYS A 77 0.75 12.06 -15.45
C LYS A 77 1.17 11.09 -14.37
N ALA A 78 0.41 10.00 -14.21
CA ALA A 78 0.67 8.98 -13.22
C ALA A 78 0.83 7.59 -13.87
N LEU A 79 1.73 6.78 -13.31
CA LEU A 79 1.85 5.36 -13.64
C LEU A 79 1.43 4.51 -12.45
N VAL A 80 0.57 3.53 -12.68
CA VAL A 80 0.13 2.55 -11.69
C VAL A 80 0.64 1.17 -12.12
N THR A 81 1.67 0.66 -11.44
CA THR A 81 2.09 -0.75 -11.64
C THR A 81 1.11 -1.66 -10.93
N GLY A 82 0.81 -2.84 -11.46
CA GLY A 82 -0.26 -3.69 -10.91
C GLY A 82 -1.65 -3.15 -11.28
N GLY A 83 -1.70 -2.32 -12.33
CA GLY A 83 -2.89 -1.62 -12.79
C GLY A 83 -3.95 -2.52 -13.43
N GLY A 84 -3.63 -3.78 -13.71
CA GLY A 84 -4.56 -4.82 -14.15
C GLY A 84 -5.25 -5.52 -12.97
N GLY A 85 -4.71 -5.38 -11.76
CA GLY A 85 -5.27 -5.92 -10.53
C GLY A 85 -6.48 -5.15 -9.98
N PHE A 86 -7.19 -5.77 -9.04
CA PHE A 86 -8.40 -5.23 -8.41
C PHE A 86 -8.23 -3.80 -7.87
N PHE A 87 -7.22 -3.60 -7.03
CA PHE A 87 -6.95 -2.31 -6.43
C PHE A 87 -6.34 -1.31 -7.43
N GLY A 88 -5.26 -1.70 -8.13
CA GLY A 88 -4.54 -0.83 -9.05
C GLY A 88 -5.42 -0.27 -10.17
N PHE A 89 -6.34 -1.09 -10.72
CA PHE A 89 -7.29 -0.63 -11.74
C PHE A 89 -8.22 0.47 -11.20
N ARG A 90 -8.77 0.28 -9.99
CA ARG A 90 -9.67 1.27 -9.36
C ARG A 90 -8.95 2.57 -9.02
N LEU A 91 -7.70 2.47 -8.55
CA LEU A 91 -6.85 3.63 -8.31
C LEU A 91 -6.63 4.43 -9.59
N GLY A 92 -6.20 3.77 -10.68
CA GLY A 92 -6.01 4.45 -11.95
C GLY A 92 -7.28 5.06 -12.52
N ARG A 93 -8.42 4.38 -12.40
CA ARG A 93 -9.74 4.93 -12.77
C ARG A 93 -10.09 6.19 -11.96
N ALA A 94 -9.82 6.19 -10.66
CA ALA A 94 -10.10 7.34 -9.80
C ALA A 94 -9.18 8.52 -10.11
N LEU A 95 -7.89 8.27 -10.37
CA LEU A 95 -6.93 9.29 -10.82
C LEU A 95 -7.38 9.91 -12.16
N ALA A 96 -7.81 9.09 -13.12
CA ALA A 96 -8.29 9.57 -14.40
C ALA A 96 -9.54 10.46 -14.27
N ARG A 97 -10.48 10.09 -13.40
CA ARG A 97 -11.68 10.92 -13.08
C ARG A 97 -11.32 12.28 -12.47
N ARG A 98 -10.17 12.38 -11.80
CA ARG A 98 -9.63 13.63 -11.25
C ARG A 98 -8.86 14.46 -12.28
N GLY A 99 -8.82 14.01 -13.53
CA GLY A 99 -8.15 14.71 -14.62
C GLY A 99 -6.67 14.35 -14.77
N THR A 100 -6.13 13.38 -14.05
CA THR A 100 -4.76 12.87 -14.25
C THR A 100 -4.70 12.05 -15.55
N SER A 101 -3.59 12.12 -16.30
CA SER A 101 -3.27 11.20 -17.39
C SER A 101 -2.69 9.93 -16.80
N VAL A 102 -3.27 8.75 -17.08
CA VAL A 102 -2.94 7.52 -16.34
C VAL A 102 -2.42 6.44 -17.26
N ILE A 103 -1.30 5.82 -16.87
CA ILE A 103 -0.79 4.58 -17.42
C ILE A 103 -1.03 3.46 -16.41
N LEU A 104 -1.81 2.46 -16.78
CA LEU A 104 -1.93 1.19 -16.07
C LEU A 104 -0.91 0.21 -16.65
N MET A 105 0.05 -0.24 -15.84
CA MET A 105 1.04 -1.22 -16.24
C MET A 105 0.83 -2.55 -15.49
N ASP A 106 0.70 -3.65 -16.22
CA ASP A 106 0.54 -4.99 -15.64
C ASP A 106 0.90 -6.09 -16.65
N LEU A 107 1.15 -7.30 -16.16
CA LEU A 107 1.37 -8.50 -16.98
C LEU A 107 0.11 -8.90 -17.75
N HIS A 108 -1.06 -8.67 -17.14
CA HIS A 108 -2.35 -9.08 -17.68
C HIS A 108 -3.26 -7.86 -17.86
N LYS A 109 -4.00 -7.84 -18.97
CA LYS A 109 -5.03 -6.82 -19.20
C LYS A 109 -6.05 -6.84 -18.05
N PRO A 110 -6.50 -5.69 -17.54
CA PRO A 110 -7.58 -5.65 -16.57
C PRO A 110 -8.81 -6.36 -17.10
N TYR A 111 -9.54 -7.01 -16.20
CA TYR A 111 -10.83 -7.62 -16.51
C TYR A 111 -11.87 -6.58 -16.95
N TRP A 112 -11.81 -5.39 -16.35
CA TRP A 112 -12.70 -4.28 -16.64
C TRP A 112 -12.27 -3.52 -17.90
N GLU A 113 -13.23 -2.86 -18.53
CA GLU A 113 -12.96 -1.97 -19.65
C GLU A 113 -12.12 -0.76 -19.20
N VAL A 114 -11.03 -0.51 -19.92
CA VAL A 114 -10.12 0.61 -19.65
C VAL A 114 -10.83 1.90 -20.08
N PRO A 115 -11.03 2.88 -19.18
CA PRO A 115 -11.71 4.12 -19.51
C PRO A 115 -10.99 4.94 -20.58
N GLU A 116 -11.74 5.76 -21.30
CA GLU A 116 -11.16 6.72 -22.24
C GLU A 116 -10.17 7.67 -21.54
N GLY A 117 -9.02 7.90 -22.17
CA GLY A 117 -7.94 8.71 -21.59
C GLY A 117 -7.05 7.99 -20.58
N VAL A 118 -7.27 6.69 -20.34
CA VAL A 118 -6.34 5.80 -19.62
C VAL A 118 -5.64 4.89 -20.62
N ILE A 119 -4.31 4.79 -20.51
CA ILE A 119 -3.51 3.89 -21.34
C ILE A 119 -3.22 2.63 -20.54
N PHE A 120 -3.53 1.46 -21.11
CA PHE A 120 -3.05 0.20 -20.59
C PHE A 120 -1.77 -0.22 -21.34
N LEU A 121 -0.71 -0.46 -20.59
CA LEU A 121 0.56 -0.98 -21.08
C LEU A 121 0.77 -2.39 -20.51
N GLN A 122 0.79 -3.39 -21.38
CA GLN A 122 1.16 -4.73 -20.95
C GLN A 122 2.68 -4.81 -20.77
N GLY A 123 3.13 -5.15 -19.57
CA GLY A 123 4.57 -5.22 -19.27
C GLY A 123 4.86 -5.78 -17.88
N ASP A 124 6.09 -6.28 -17.72
CA ASP A 124 6.60 -6.80 -16.45
C ASP A 124 7.47 -5.73 -15.77
N ILE A 125 7.27 -5.49 -14.47
CA ILE A 125 8.11 -4.55 -13.70
C ILE A 125 9.57 -5.03 -13.56
N ARG A 126 9.82 -6.31 -13.84
CA ARG A 126 11.17 -6.91 -13.88
C ARG A 126 11.91 -6.58 -15.18
N ASP A 127 11.18 -6.22 -16.24
CA ASP A 127 11.76 -5.70 -17.48
C ASP A 127 12.02 -4.21 -17.31
N TYR A 128 13.28 -3.89 -17.03
CA TYR A 128 13.74 -2.53 -16.77
C TYR A 128 13.49 -1.59 -17.95
N ASP A 129 13.73 -2.03 -19.19
CA ASP A 129 13.63 -1.17 -20.37
C ASP A 129 12.17 -0.80 -20.67
N THR A 130 11.26 -1.77 -20.52
CA THR A 130 9.82 -1.52 -20.66
C THR A 130 9.33 -0.58 -19.57
N LEU A 131 9.72 -0.80 -18.32
CA LEU A 131 9.37 0.07 -17.20
C LEU A 131 9.93 1.49 -17.39
N TYR A 132 11.19 1.61 -17.81
CA TYR A 132 11.85 2.89 -18.07
C TYR A 132 11.10 3.69 -19.11
N LYS A 133 10.71 3.06 -20.24
CA LYS A 133 9.91 3.71 -21.30
C LYS A 133 8.52 4.10 -20.82
N ALA A 134 7.87 3.25 -20.02
CA ALA A 134 6.55 3.51 -19.46
C ALA A 134 6.53 4.75 -18.54
N CYS A 135 7.64 4.97 -17.82
CA CYS A 135 7.85 6.05 -16.88
C CYS A 135 8.26 7.39 -17.52
N ALA A 136 8.34 7.47 -18.86
CA ALA A 136 8.65 8.73 -19.54
C ALA A 136 7.59 9.81 -19.23
N GLU A 137 8.06 10.97 -18.77
CA GLU A 137 7.23 12.14 -18.43
C GLU A 137 6.18 11.88 -17.33
N VAL A 138 6.40 10.88 -16.47
CA VAL A 138 5.52 10.58 -15.34
C VAL A 138 5.87 11.46 -14.15
N ASP A 139 4.87 12.06 -13.51
CA ASP A 139 5.04 12.91 -12.33
C ASP A 139 4.97 12.13 -11.02
N CYS A 140 4.22 11.02 -11.00
CA CYS A 140 4.00 10.18 -9.83
C CYS A 140 3.83 8.70 -10.18
N VAL A 141 4.50 7.83 -9.43
CA VAL A 141 4.34 6.37 -9.54
C VAL A 141 3.57 5.84 -8.34
N PHE A 142 2.51 5.07 -8.60
CA PHE A 142 1.80 4.26 -7.62
C PHE A 142 2.22 2.80 -7.80
N HIS A 143 3.10 2.34 -6.92
CA HIS A 143 3.64 0.99 -7.00
C HIS A 143 2.77 0.01 -6.21
N THR A 144 1.78 -0.58 -6.90
CA THR A 144 0.85 -1.57 -6.33
C THR A 144 1.11 -3.00 -6.83
N ALA A 145 2.12 -3.21 -7.68
CA ALA A 145 2.43 -4.52 -8.23
C ALA A 145 3.05 -5.42 -7.15
N SER A 146 2.55 -6.64 -7.04
CA SER A 146 3.08 -7.64 -6.13
C SER A 146 2.57 -9.03 -6.50
N CYS A 147 3.29 -10.07 -6.09
CA CYS A 147 2.87 -11.46 -6.23
C CYS A 147 3.19 -12.27 -4.97
N GLY A 148 2.61 -13.47 -4.85
CA GLY A 148 2.93 -14.42 -3.79
C GLY A 148 2.11 -14.33 -2.51
N MET A 149 1.16 -13.39 -2.40
CA MET A 149 0.27 -13.30 -1.22
C MET A 149 -0.69 -14.49 -1.11
N SER A 150 -1.06 -15.11 -2.24
CA SER A 150 -1.98 -16.25 -2.26
C SER A 150 -1.85 -17.09 -3.53
N GLY A 151 -2.31 -18.33 -3.47
CA GLY A 151 -2.37 -19.26 -4.60
C GLY A 151 -1.03 -19.87 -5.01
N PRO A 152 -0.96 -20.47 -6.20
CA PRO A 152 0.22 -21.24 -6.64
C PRO A 152 1.52 -20.42 -6.70
N GLU A 153 1.41 -19.09 -6.79
CA GLU A 153 2.54 -18.16 -6.77
C GLU A 153 3.30 -18.17 -5.44
N GLN A 154 2.61 -18.40 -4.32
CA GLN A 154 3.23 -18.44 -2.99
C GLN A 154 4.33 -19.50 -2.89
N LEU A 155 4.21 -20.59 -3.65
CA LEU A 155 5.19 -21.68 -3.70
C LEU A 155 6.42 -21.34 -4.55
N ARG A 156 6.37 -20.29 -5.38
CA ARG A 156 7.45 -19.90 -6.30
C ARG A 156 8.30 -18.78 -5.68
N LYS A 157 9.10 -19.11 -4.66
CA LYS A 157 9.84 -18.14 -3.83
C LYS A 157 10.72 -17.19 -4.65
N GLU A 158 11.40 -17.69 -5.68
CA GLU A 158 12.28 -16.90 -6.54
C GLU A 158 11.47 -15.92 -7.40
N LEU A 159 10.30 -16.33 -7.87
CA LEU A 159 9.38 -15.43 -8.58
C LEU A 159 8.93 -14.30 -7.64
N VAL A 160 8.51 -14.66 -6.43
CA VAL A 160 8.06 -13.69 -5.41
C VAL A 160 9.15 -12.68 -5.08
N GLU A 161 10.39 -13.11 -4.85
CA GLU A 161 11.52 -12.21 -4.63
C GLU A 161 11.84 -11.37 -5.87
N SER A 162 11.85 -11.97 -7.07
CA SER A 162 12.14 -11.24 -8.30
C SER A 162 11.15 -10.10 -8.57
N VAL A 163 9.87 -10.30 -8.24
CA VAL A 163 8.81 -9.29 -8.44
C VAL A 163 8.79 -8.30 -7.28
N ASN A 164 8.67 -8.77 -6.04
CA ASN A 164 8.46 -7.89 -4.90
C ASN A 164 9.74 -7.13 -4.52
N ILE A 165 10.92 -7.72 -4.63
CA ILE A 165 12.20 -7.06 -4.29
C ILE A 165 12.83 -6.49 -5.56
N GLY A 166 13.08 -7.34 -6.57
CA GLY A 166 13.73 -6.93 -7.81
C GLY A 166 12.91 -5.89 -8.59
N GLY A 167 11.61 -6.12 -8.76
CA GLY A 167 10.70 -5.19 -9.40
C GLY A 167 10.59 -3.84 -8.66
N THR A 168 10.50 -3.86 -7.32
CA THR A 168 10.52 -2.62 -6.51
C THR A 168 11.83 -1.85 -6.70
N ASN A 169 12.98 -2.55 -6.74
CA ASN A 169 14.27 -1.92 -7.02
C ASN A 169 14.28 -1.21 -8.37
N ASN A 170 13.76 -1.88 -9.41
CA ASN A 170 13.64 -1.30 -10.74
C ASN A 170 12.78 -0.04 -10.72
N VAL A 171 11.64 -0.07 -10.06
CA VAL A 171 10.75 1.10 -9.93
C VAL A 171 11.47 2.27 -9.26
N ILE A 172 12.17 2.03 -8.15
CA ILE A 172 12.95 3.07 -7.45
C ILE A 172 14.00 3.69 -8.37
N ASN A 173 14.76 2.85 -9.08
CA ASN A 173 15.84 3.32 -9.97
C ASN A 173 15.27 4.12 -11.15
N VAL A 174 14.21 3.62 -11.79
CA VAL A 174 13.52 4.33 -12.86
C VAL A 174 12.97 5.67 -12.39
N CYS A 175 12.39 5.75 -11.19
CA CYS A 175 11.97 7.04 -10.62
C CYS A 175 13.14 8.02 -10.52
N CYS A 176 14.29 7.59 -10.01
CA CYS A 176 15.48 8.43 -9.91
C CYS A 176 16.00 8.87 -11.28
N GLU A 177 16.07 7.95 -12.25
CA GLU A 177 16.64 8.21 -13.58
C GLU A 177 15.71 8.98 -14.52
N GLN A 178 14.38 8.89 -14.35
CA GLN A 178 13.39 9.65 -15.12
C GLN A 178 13.01 10.99 -14.47
N GLY A 179 13.55 11.29 -13.29
CA GLY A 179 13.24 12.53 -12.58
C GLY A 179 11.86 12.53 -11.90
N ILE A 180 11.30 11.36 -11.60
CA ILE A 180 9.98 11.22 -10.98
C ILE A 180 10.10 11.56 -9.50
N SER A 181 9.42 12.62 -9.09
CA SER A 181 9.60 13.18 -7.74
C SER A 181 8.75 12.55 -6.64
N ARG A 182 7.73 11.75 -7.00
CA ARG A 182 6.78 11.17 -6.05
C ARG A 182 6.53 9.70 -6.32
N MET A 183 6.67 8.88 -5.28
CA MET A 183 6.37 7.45 -5.32
C MET A 183 5.51 7.05 -4.12
N VAL A 184 4.34 6.48 -4.38
CA VAL A 184 3.48 5.87 -3.35
C VAL A 184 3.59 4.36 -3.49
N TYR A 185 4.00 3.67 -2.42
CA TYR A 185 4.16 2.23 -2.40
C TYR A 185 3.06 1.56 -1.56
N THR A 186 2.42 0.54 -2.14
CA THR A 186 1.45 -0.27 -1.41
C THR A 186 2.16 -1.44 -0.73
N SER A 187 2.33 -1.34 0.58
CA SER A 187 2.81 -2.39 1.47
C SER A 187 1.63 -3.22 2.02
N THR A 188 1.71 -3.71 3.25
CA THR A 188 0.67 -4.50 3.93
C THR A 188 0.84 -4.43 5.44
N VAL A 189 -0.25 -4.60 6.21
CA VAL A 189 -0.17 -4.79 7.67
C VAL A 189 0.68 -6.01 8.08
N ASN A 190 0.87 -7.00 7.20
CA ASN A 190 1.63 -8.20 7.55
C ASN A 190 3.13 -7.92 7.81
N VAL A 191 3.66 -6.77 7.36
CA VAL A 191 5.07 -6.41 7.61
C VAL A 191 5.36 -6.11 9.08
N VAL A 192 4.32 -5.93 9.91
CA VAL A 192 4.48 -5.66 11.35
C VAL A 192 4.10 -6.87 12.22
N PHE A 193 3.65 -7.96 11.60
CA PHE A 193 3.18 -9.13 12.34
C PHE A 193 4.27 -10.19 12.49
N ALA A 194 4.53 -10.59 13.74
CA ALA A 194 5.50 -11.63 14.13
C ALA A 194 4.87 -12.77 14.96
N GLY A 195 3.60 -13.10 14.70
CA GLY A 195 2.92 -14.23 15.35
C GLY A 195 2.27 -13.93 16.68
N LYS A 196 2.30 -12.67 17.11
CA LYS A 196 1.62 -12.22 18.32
C LYS A 196 0.53 -11.21 17.93
N PRO A 197 -0.66 -11.29 18.54
CA PRO A 197 -1.70 -10.31 18.32
C PRO A 197 -1.18 -8.88 18.55
N ILE A 198 -1.60 -7.96 17.68
CA ILE A 198 -1.37 -6.53 17.84
C ILE A 198 -2.73 -5.92 18.09
N GLU A 199 -2.90 -5.29 19.25
CA GLU A 199 -4.14 -4.62 19.64
C GLU A 199 -3.92 -3.11 19.65
N ASP A 200 -4.71 -2.40 18.84
CA ASP A 200 -4.70 -0.95 18.75
C ASP A 200 -3.32 -0.32 18.45
N GLY A 201 -2.44 -1.06 17.75
CA GLY A 201 -1.09 -0.60 17.40
C GLY A 201 -1.10 0.52 16.36
N ASP A 202 -0.15 1.44 16.44
CA ASP A 202 0.07 2.53 15.49
C ASP A 202 1.47 2.43 14.86
N GLU A 203 1.83 3.35 13.98
CA GLU A 203 3.10 3.35 13.25
C GLU A 203 4.33 3.36 14.19
N ASP A 204 4.20 3.94 15.38
CA ASP A 204 5.26 4.07 16.37
C ASP A 204 5.38 2.81 17.26
N SER A 205 4.24 2.20 17.62
CA SER A 205 4.18 1.01 18.48
C SER A 205 4.25 -0.32 17.72
N ALA A 206 3.94 -0.33 16.42
CA ALA A 206 4.03 -1.48 15.54
C ALA A 206 4.89 -1.18 14.30
N PRO A 207 6.23 -1.03 14.45
CA PRO A 207 7.13 -0.89 13.32
C PRO A 207 7.24 -2.20 12.52
N CYS A 208 7.86 -2.12 11.33
CA CYS A 208 8.21 -3.32 10.58
C CYS A 208 9.09 -4.24 11.43
N VAL A 209 8.73 -5.52 11.50
CA VAL A 209 9.47 -6.50 12.31
C VAL A 209 10.79 -6.90 11.63
N PRO A 210 11.77 -7.43 12.39
CA PRO A 210 12.98 -7.99 11.80
C PRO A 210 12.68 -9.07 10.75
N LEU A 211 13.54 -9.15 9.72
CA LEU A 211 13.28 -9.98 8.54
C LEU A 211 13.18 -11.49 8.84
N ASP A 212 13.80 -11.95 9.93
CA ASP A 212 13.79 -13.32 10.42
C ASP A 212 12.56 -13.67 11.26
N MET A 213 11.72 -12.67 11.60
CA MET A 213 10.51 -12.84 12.42
C MET A 213 9.21 -12.91 11.60
N HIS A 214 9.27 -12.73 10.27
CA HIS A 214 8.08 -12.88 9.43
C HIS A 214 7.66 -14.33 9.30
N ILE A 215 6.35 -14.56 9.38
CA ILE A 215 5.76 -15.90 9.37
C ILE A 215 5.68 -16.49 7.96
N ASP A 216 5.56 -15.65 6.94
CA ASP A 216 5.47 -16.10 5.56
C ASP A 216 6.45 -15.35 4.65
N HIS A 217 6.83 -16.02 3.57
CA HIS A 217 7.81 -15.53 2.61
C HIS A 217 7.36 -14.23 1.94
N TYR A 218 6.06 -14.11 1.63
CA TYR A 218 5.51 -12.92 0.99
C TYR A 218 5.68 -11.70 1.88
N SER A 219 5.27 -11.78 3.15
CA SER A 219 5.39 -10.70 4.12
C SER A 219 6.84 -10.26 4.31
N ARG A 220 7.78 -11.21 4.37
CA ARG A 220 9.22 -10.90 4.37
C ARG A 220 9.63 -10.12 3.12
N THR A 221 9.24 -10.54 1.92
CA THR A 221 9.61 -9.81 0.69
C THR A 221 8.99 -8.41 0.63
N LYS A 222 7.77 -8.22 1.15
CA LYS A 222 7.13 -6.91 1.24
C LYS A 222 7.83 -5.99 2.24
N ALA A 223 8.31 -6.53 3.37
CA ALA A 223 9.11 -5.80 4.34
C ALA A 223 10.45 -5.34 3.76
N VAL A 224 11.17 -6.22 3.04
CA VAL A 224 12.41 -5.83 2.33
C VAL A 224 12.14 -4.68 1.36
N ALA A 225 11.11 -4.80 0.54
CA ALA A 225 10.73 -3.78 -0.43
C ALA A 225 10.29 -2.46 0.25
N GLU A 226 9.58 -2.52 1.37
CA GLU A 226 9.23 -1.35 2.18
C GLU A 226 10.48 -0.62 2.68
N HIS A 227 11.44 -1.35 3.26
CA HIS A 227 12.71 -0.77 3.69
C HIS A 227 13.47 -0.12 2.54
N MET A 228 13.46 -0.72 1.35
CA MET A 228 14.08 -0.14 0.16
C MET A 228 13.41 1.19 -0.25
N VAL A 229 12.08 1.26 -0.21
CA VAL A 229 11.33 2.48 -0.55
C VAL A 229 11.54 3.59 0.48
N ILE A 230 11.56 3.26 1.78
CA ILE A 230 11.87 4.22 2.84
C ILE A 230 13.31 4.73 2.70
N ALA A 231 14.27 3.84 2.48
CA ALA A 231 15.67 4.21 2.28
C ALA A 231 15.94 4.96 0.96
N ALA A 232 15.02 4.87 -0.02
CA ALA A 232 15.08 5.63 -1.25
C ALA A 232 14.57 7.07 -1.11
N ASN A 233 13.87 7.37 -0.03
CA ASN A 233 13.42 8.73 0.26
C ASN A 233 14.62 9.70 0.35
N GLY A 234 14.55 10.83 -0.33
CA GLY A 234 15.64 11.81 -0.38
C GLY A 234 16.76 11.46 -1.36
N ARG A 235 16.65 10.42 -2.20
CA ARG A 235 17.61 10.17 -3.28
C ARG A 235 17.55 11.26 -4.35
N SER A 236 18.71 11.64 -4.89
CA SER A 236 18.82 12.62 -5.97
C SER A 236 18.18 12.13 -7.26
N LEU A 237 17.45 13.03 -7.93
CA LEU A 237 16.78 12.77 -9.21
C LEU A 237 17.61 13.29 -10.39
N LYS A 238 17.55 12.60 -11.53
CA LYS A 238 18.04 13.13 -12.80
C LYS A 238 17.19 14.36 -13.17
N GLY A 239 17.86 15.45 -13.52
CA GLY A 239 17.18 16.74 -13.75
C GLY A 239 16.99 17.59 -12.48
N GLY A 240 17.40 17.08 -11.31
CA GLY A 240 17.39 17.82 -10.05
C GLY A 240 16.18 17.51 -9.15
N GLY A 241 16.32 17.86 -7.87
CA GLY A 241 15.33 17.53 -6.84
C GLY A 241 15.58 16.17 -6.18
N LEU A 242 14.66 15.78 -5.31
CA LEU A 242 14.75 14.59 -4.47
C LEU A 242 13.51 13.71 -4.65
N LEU A 243 13.72 12.40 -4.65
CA LEU A 243 12.64 11.42 -4.60
C LEU A 243 11.92 11.52 -3.24
N ARG A 244 10.60 11.71 -3.27
CA ARG A 244 9.75 11.66 -2.07
C ARG A 244 8.92 10.39 -2.12
N THR A 245 8.97 9.61 -1.05
CA THR A 245 8.24 8.34 -0.96
C THR A 245 7.21 8.36 0.16
N CYS A 246 6.11 7.64 -0.02
CA CYS A 246 5.13 7.35 1.02
C CYS A 246 4.73 5.88 0.92
N VAL A 247 4.66 5.20 2.06
CA VAL A 247 4.27 3.80 2.15
C VAL A 247 2.90 3.68 2.80
N LEU A 248 2.02 2.89 2.21
CA LEU A 248 0.70 2.59 2.78
C LEU A 248 0.60 1.11 3.10
N ARG A 249 0.21 0.78 4.33
CA ARG A 249 0.03 -0.57 4.86
C ARG A 249 -1.48 -0.87 4.99
N PRO A 250 -2.17 -1.24 3.89
CA PRO A 250 -3.56 -1.63 3.95
C PRO A 250 -3.76 -2.94 4.72
N SER A 251 -4.91 -3.03 5.37
CA SER A 251 -5.45 -4.29 5.91
C SER A 251 -6.17 -5.09 4.81
N GLY A 252 -7.01 -6.07 5.16
CA GLY A 252 -7.79 -6.84 4.19
C GLY A 252 -8.63 -5.92 3.29
N ILE A 253 -8.39 -5.95 1.98
CA ILE A 253 -9.06 -5.07 1.01
C ILE A 253 -10.34 -5.75 0.53
N TYR A 254 -11.47 -5.07 0.67
CA TYR A 254 -12.76 -5.56 0.19
C TYR A 254 -13.50 -4.52 -0.66
N GLY A 255 -14.50 -4.98 -1.41
CA GLY A 255 -15.37 -4.11 -2.19
C GLY A 255 -15.99 -4.84 -3.38
N PRO A 256 -16.88 -4.17 -4.14
CA PRO A 256 -17.54 -4.78 -5.30
C PRO A 256 -16.52 -5.32 -6.30
N GLU A 257 -16.80 -6.49 -6.88
CA GLU A 257 -15.97 -7.11 -7.94
C GLU A 257 -14.57 -7.54 -7.49
N GLU A 258 -14.31 -7.62 -6.18
CA GLU A 258 -13.15 -8.34 -5.65
C GLU A 258 -13.29 -9.83 -6.00
N ARG A 259 -12.24 -10.39 -6.60
CA ARG A 259 -12.27 -11.72 -7.25
C ARG A 259 -11.15 -12.65 -6.80
N ARG A 260 -10.22 -12.17 -5.98
CA ARG A 260 -9.11 -12.98 -5.50
C ARG A 260 -9.44 -13.50 -4.12
N HIS A 261 -9.56 -12.64 -3.12
CA HIS A 261 -9.63 -13.06 -1.72
C HIS A 261 -11.02 -13.57 -1.34
N LEU A 262 -12.07 -12.79 -1.57
CA LEU A 262 -13.44 -13.15 -1.23
C LEU A 262 -13.92 -14.33 -2.05
N HIS A 263 -13.62 -14.35 -3.35
CA HIS A 263 -13.98 -15.46 -4.21
C HIS A 263 -13.29 -16.76 -3.77
N ARG A 264 -12.00 -16.73 -3.39
CA ARG A 264 -11.31 -17.92 -2.87
C ARG A 264 -11.81 -18.34 -1.50
N VAL A 265 -12.16 -17.41 -0.62
CA VAL A 265 -12.83 -17.75 0.63
C VAL A 265 -14.18 -18.41 0.34
N MET A 266 -14.97 -17.91 -0.62
CA MET A 266 -16.26 -18.50 -0.98
C MET A 266 -16.14 -19.89 -1.64
N VAL A 267 -15.16 -20.07 -2.54
CA VAL A 267 -14.87 -21.35 -3.20
C VAL A 267 -14.21 -22.33 -2.24
N GLY A 268 -13.29 -21.87 -1.39
CA GLY A 268 -12.57 -22.66 -0.39
C GLY A 268 -13.42 -23.06 0.81
N VAL A 269 -14.35 -22.19 1.24
CA VAL A 269 -15.46 -22.52 2.16
C VAL A 269 -16.58 -23.27 1.40
N ASN A 270 -16.35 -23.58 0.12
CA ASN A 270 -17.17 -24.50 -0.68
C ASN A 270 -18.66 -24.14 -0.69
N VAL A 271 -18.97 -22.85 -0.62
CA VAL A 271 -20.34 -22.33 -0.71
C VAL A 271 -20.99 -22.83 -2.01
N GLU A 272 -20.23 -22.82 -3.10
CA GLU A 272 -20.65 -23.32 -4.42
C GLU A 272 -20.72 -24.87 -4.50
N ARG A 273 -19.99 -25.59 -3.65
CA ARG A 273 -19.86 -27.06 -3.71
C ARG A 273 -20.54 -27.81 -2.56
N LYS A 274 -21.15 -27.10 -1.61
CA LYS A 274 -21.82 -27.63 -0.40
C LYS A 274 -20.95 -28.58 0.46
N LEU A 275 -19.63 -28.42 0.44
CA LEU A 275 -18.69 -29.32 1.10
C LEU A 275 -17.94 -28.60 2.22
N PHE A 276 -18.32 -28.86 3.48
CA PHE A 276 -17.67 -28.42 4.73
C PHE A 276 -17.58 -26.90 4.96
N SER A 277 -18.48 -26.38 5.82
CA SER A 277 -18.42 -25.02 6.35
C SER A 277 -17.94 -25.07 7.80
N PHE A 278 -16.67 -24.70 8.04
CA PHE A 278 -16.09 -24.66 9.38
C PHE A 278 -15.40 -23.31 9.65
N SER A 279 -15.45 -22.90 10.91
CA SER A 279 -14.61 -21.84 11.48
C SER A 279 -13.38 -22.45 12.13
N PHE A 280 -12.33 -21.64 12.34
CA PHE A 280 -11.12 -22.06 13.05
C PHE A 280 -10.39 -20.82 13.58
N GLY A 281 -9.40 -21.01 14.46
CA GLY A 281 -8.72 -19.89 15.11
C GLY A 281 -9.38 -19.43 16.41
N ASP A 282 -8.86 -18.37 17.01
CA ASP A 282 -9.48 -17.77 18.18
C ASP A 282 -10.74 -17.00 17.74
N PRO A 283 -11.94 -17.29 18.29
CA PRO A 283 -13.15 -16.55 17.96
C PRO A 283 -13.07 -15.06 18.35
N ASN A 284 -12.17 -14.69 19.27
CA ASN A 284 -11.93 -13.31 19.65
C ASN A 284 -10.84 -12.63 18.81
N ALA A 285 -10.21 -13.33 17.86
CA ALA A 285 -9.26 -12.72 16.94
C ALA A 285 -9.99 -11.70 16.06
N ARG A 286 -9.56 -10.45 16.15
CA ARG A 286 -10.09 -9.33 15.36
C ARG A 286 -9.06 -8.90 14.35
N MET A 287 -9.53 -8.53 13.17
CA MET A 287 -8.70 -7.94 12.12
C MET A 287 -9.38 -6.69 11.55
N ASN A 288 -8.59 -5.76 11.05
CA ASN A 288 -9.11 -4.61 10.33
C ASN A 288 -9.37 -4.92 8.86
N TRP A 289 -10.29 -4.15 8.28
CA TRP A 289 -10.61 -4.17 6.86
C TRP A 289 -10.53 -2.76 6.29
N VAL A 290 -10.33 -2.67 4.99
CA VAL A 290 -10.39 -1.41 4.25
C VAL A 290 -11.21 -1.58 2.99
N HIS A 291 -12.23 -0.73 2.84
CA HIS A 291 -12.98 -0.67 1.59
C HIS A 291 -12.08 -0.11 0.49
N VAL A 292 -12.12 -0.73 -0.69
CA VAL A 292 -11.22 -0.41 -1.81
C VAL A 292 -11.27 1.07 -2.21
N GLU A 293 -12.43 1.71 -2.14
CA GLU A 293 -12.57 3.14 -2.48
C GLU A 293 -11.97 4.06 -1.39
N ASN A 294 -11.95 3.62 -0.12
CA ASN A 294 -11.24 4.32 0.96
C ASN A 294 -9.73 4.19 0.78
N LEU A 295 -9.25 2.99 0.42
CA LEU A 295 -7.85 2.78 0.10
C LEU A 295 -7.38 3.60 -1.11
N VAL A 296 -8.22 3.72 -2.14
CA VAL A 296 -7.97 4.61 -3.29
C VAL A 296 -7.85 6.05 -2.80
N THR A 297 -8.76 6.51 -1.94
CA THR A 297 -8.71 7.85 -1.36
C THR A 297 -7.42 8.08 -0.57
N ALA A 298 -6.99 7.11 0.24
CA ALA A 298 -5.73 7.17 0.98
C ALA A 298 -4.51 7.29 0.05
N HIS A 299 -4.47 6.55 -1.07
CA HIS A 299 -3.38 6.66 -2.04
C HIS A 299 -3.34 8.03 -2.73
N VAL A 300 -4.51 8.57 -3.08
CA VAL A 300 -4.58 9.92 -3.66
C VAL A 300 -4.11 10.97 -2.64
N LEU A 301 -4.56 10.87 -1.38
CA LEU A 301 -4.12 11.77 -0.31
C LEU A 301 -2.63 11.64 -0.02
N ALA A 302 -2.06 10.44 -0.07
CA ALA A 302 -0.62 10.22 0.05
C ALA A 302 0.15 10.93 -1.08
N ALA A 303 -0.30 10.79 -2.33
CA ALA A 303 0.34 11.45 -3.48
C ALA A 303 0.20 12.99 -3.43
N GLU A 304 -0.93 13.51 -2.97
CA GLU A 304 -1.12 14.93 -2.67
C GLU A 304 -0.20 15.36 -1.52
N GLY A 305 -0.10 14.57 -0.45
CA GLY A 305 0.75 14.82 0.71
C GLY A 305 2.26 14.78 0.41
N LEU A 306 2.67 14.17 -0.70
CA LEU A 306 4.04 14.24 -1.22
C LEU A 306 4.30 15.49 -2.07
N SER A 307 3.27 16.27 -2.39
CA SER A 307 3.40 17.44 -3.23
C SER A 307 3.95 18.64 -2.43
N PRO A 308 4.74 19.53 -3.06
CA PRO A 308 5.20 20.76 -2.41
C PRO A 308 4.06 21.66 -1.92
N GLU A 309 2.91 21.65 -2.61
CA GLU A 309 1.74 22.46 -2.28
C GLU A 309 1.08 22.05 -0.96
N ARG A 310 1.22 20.79 -0.58
CA ARG A 310 0.77 20.25 0.72
C ARG A 310 1.88 20.20 1.76
N GLY A 311 3.02 20.85 1.51
CA GLY A 311 4.15 20.88 2.43
C GLY A 311 4.91 19.56 2.57
N CYS A 312 4.70 18.60 1.65
CA CYS A 312 5.37 17.29 1.68
C CYS A 312 5.14 16.51 3.01
N VAL A 313 3.97 16.65 3.63
CA VAL A 313 3.62 16.03 4.93
C VAL A 313 3.75 14.51 4.96
N ALA A 314 3.62 13.83 3.80
CA ALA A 314 3.72 12.37 3.70
C ALA A 314 5.16 11.88 3.39
N ASN A 315 6.14 12.77 3.31
CA ASN A 315 7.50 12.47 2.85
C ASN A 315 8.25 11.52 3.80
N GLY A 316 8.64 10.35 3.29
CA GLY A 316 9.36 9.31 4.02
C GLY A 316 8.52 8.59 5.09
N GLN A 317 7.19 8.75 5.05
CA GLN A 317 6.29 8.18 6.05
C GLN A 317 5.70 6.84 5.61
N ALA A 318 5.32 6.02 6.59
CA ALA A 318 4.52 4.82 6.41
C ALA A 318 3.22 4.96 7.21
N TYR A 319 2.08 4.55 6.67
CA TYR A 319 0.78 4.68 7.34
C TYR A 319 -0.05 3.40 7.28
N PHE A 320 -0.71 3.06 8.38
CA PHE A 320 -1.76 2.04 8.38
C PHE A 320 -3.05 2.61 7.80
N ILE A 321 -3.65 1.86 6.85
CA ILE A 321 -4.92 2.25 6.25
C ILE A 321 -5.99 1.18 6.55
N ASN A 322 -7.02 1.58 7.28
CA ASN A 322 -8.21 0.79 7.58
C ASN A 322 -9.43 1.67 7.84
N ASP A 323 -10.62 1.05 7.90
CA ASP A 323 -11.90 1.73 8.10
C ASP A 323 -12.25 1.91 9.61
N GLY A 324 -11.30 1.69 10.52
CA GLY A 324 -11.45 1.90 11.97
C GLY A 324 -12.17 0.79 12.73
N GLU A 325 -12.99 -0.03 12.07
CA GLU A 325 -13.62 -1.20 12.70
C GLU A 325 -12.70 -2.43 12.62
N SER A 326 -12.55 -3.13 13.75
CA SER A 326 -11.93 -4.45 13.82
C SER A 326 -13.00 -5.49 14.13
N VAL A 327 -13.10 -6.52 13.29
CA VAL A 327 -14.16 -7.53 13.37
C VAL A 327 -13.53 -8.91 13.21
N ASN A 328 -14.11 -9.93 13.84
CA ASN A 328 -13.72 -11.31 13.55
C ASN A 328 -14.04 -11.63 12.08
N LEU A 329 -13.16 -12.36 11.38
CA LEU A 329 -13.36 -12.66 9.97
C LEU A 329 -14.66 -13.44 9.71
N PHE A 330 -14.99 -14.44 10.53
CA PHE A 330 -16.19 -15.24 10.31
C PHE A 330 -17.45 -14.42 10.55
N GLU A 331 -17.46 -13.57 11.58
CA GLU A 331 -18.53 -12.59 11.80
C GLU A 331 -18.67 -11.62 10.63
N TRP A 332 -17.54 -11.11 10.14
CA TRP A 332 -17.50 -10.22 8.98
C TRP A 332 -18.03 -10.87 7.69
N LEU A 333 -17.89 -12.19 7.55
CA LEU A 333 -18.43 -12.96 6.42
C LEU A 333 -19.91 -13.34 6.58
N ILE A 334 -20.53 -13.24 7.75
CA ILE A 334 -21.95 -13.61 7.96
C ILE A 334 -22.88 -12.93 6.96
N PRO A 335 -22.84 -11.59 6.76
CA PRO A 335 -23.74 -10.93 5.83
C PRO A 335 -23.57 -11.43 4.38
N LEU A 336 -22.36 -11.87 4.02
CA LEU A 336 -22.08 -12.46 2.71
C LEU A 336 -22.76 -13.83 2.57
N PHE A 337 -22.64 -14.71 3.57
CA PHE A 337 -23.31 -16.01 3.57
C PHE A 337 -24.83 -15.87 3.47
N GLU A 338 -25.42 -14.97 4.28
CA GLU A 338 -26.86 -14.71 4.29
C GLU A 338 -27.37 -14.22 2.92
N ARG A 339 -26.66 -13.26 2.31
CA ARG A 339 -27.00 -12.71 0.98
C ARG A 339 -26.91 -13.76 -0.13
N LEU A 340 -26.03 -14.75 0.03
CA LEU A 340 -25.87 -15.86 -0.91
C LEU A 340 -26.85 -17.02 -0.65
N GLY A 341 -27.65 -16.95 0.43
CA GLY A 341 -28.61 -18.00 0.80
C GLY A 341 -27.97 -19.21 1.49
N HIS A 342 -26.81 -19.01 2.13
CA HIS A 342 -26.09 -20.06 2.85
C HIS A 342 -26.06 -19.78 4.35
N SER A 343 -26.03 -20.83 5.16
CA SER A 343 -25.80 -20.72 6.60
C SER A 343 -24.31 -20.48 6.90
N PRO A 344 -23.99 -19.68 7.93
CA PRO A 344 -22.62 -19.51 8.38
C PRO A 344 -22.03 -20.85 8.88
N PRO A 345 -20.69 -20.98 8.95
CA PRO A 345 -20.04 -22.19 9.43
C PRO A 345 -20.48 -22.55 10.85
N LEU A 346 -20.94 -23.80 11.03
CA LEU A 346 -21.43 -24.31 12.31
C LEU A 346 -20.37 -25.11 13.09
N ILE A 347 -19.35 -25.62 12.39
CA ILE A 347 -18.32 -26.47 12.98
C ILE A 347 -17.10 -25.59 13.28
N HIS A 348 -16.52 -25.72 14.47
CA HIS A 348 -15.25 -25.07 14.79
C HIS A 348 -14.12 -26.11 14.83
N LEU A 349 -13.06 -25.89 14.05
CA LEU A 349 -11.90 -26.77 13.98
C LEU A 349 -10.69 -26.16 14.71
N PRO A 350 -9.91 -26.96 15.46
CA PRO A 350 -8.65 -26.51 16.03
C PRO A 350 -7.67 -26.09 14.93
N VAL A 351 -6.96 -24.98 15.14
CA VAL A 351 -5.94 -24.45 14.22
C VAL A 351 -4.93 -25.53 13.81
N SER A 352 -4.49 -26.36 14.76
CA SER A 352 -3.52 -27.42 14.50
C SER A 352 -3.99 -28.41 13.44
N LEU A 353 -5.27 -28.77 13.44
CA LEU A 353 -5.84 -29.68 12.46
C LEU A 353 -5.83 -29.05 11.06
N VAL A 354 -6.21 -27.78 10.96
CA VAL A 354 -6.27 -27.08 9.68
C VAL A 354 -4.86 -26.81 9.14
N TYR A 355 -3.91 -26.47 10.02
CA TYR A 355 -2.51 -26.28 9.69
C TYR A 355 -1.85 -27.58 9.20
N SER A 356 -2.02 -28.70 9.91
CA SER A 356 -1.49 -30.00 9.50
C SER A 356 -2.06 -30.48 8.16
N ALA A 357 -3.34 -30.20 7.89
CA ALA A 357 -3.94 -30.50 6.60
C ALA A 357 -3.31 -29.66 5.46
N GLY A 358 -3.03 -28.39 5.71
CA GLY A 358 -2.32 -27.50 4.78
C GLY A 358 -0.90 -27.98 4.45
N GLU A 359 -0.08 -28.23 5.47
CA GLU A 359 1.30 -28.71 5.32
C GLU A 359 1.38 -30.03 4.55
N THR A 360 0.51 -30.99 4.91
CA THR A 360 0.47 -32.30 4.23
C THR A 360 0.17 -32.13 2.74
N HIS A 361 -0.75 -31.22 2.39
CA HIS A 361 -1.07 -30.94 0.99
C HIS A 361 0.05 -30.21 0.25
N SER A 362 0.68 -29.22 0.88
CA SER A 362 1.82 -28.49 0.31
C SER A 362 2.97 -29.45 -0.03
N TYR A 363 3.25 -30.38 0.89
CA TYR A 363 4.22 -31.47 0.69
C TYR A 363 3.81 -32.40 -0.47
N LEU A 364 2.57 -32.88 -0.48
CA LEU A 364 2.05 -33.76 -1.55
C LEU A 364 2.06 -33.07 -2.92
N THR A 365 1.71 -31.78 -2.98
CA THR A 365 1.71 -31.00 -4.22
C THR A 365 3.13 -30.79 -4.74
N THR A 366 4.08 -30.51 -3.86
CA THR A 366 5.50 -30.41 -4.22
C THR A 366 6.00 -31.73 -4.81
N LEU A 367 5.64 -32.87 -4.20
CA LEU A 367 5.97 -34.20 -4.73
C LEU A 367 5.32 -34.47 -6.09
N LEU A 368 4.03 -34.17 -6.26
CA LEU A 368 3.31 -34.41 -7.52
C LEU A 368 3.74 -33.48 -8.66
N VAL A 369 4.09 -32.23 -8.36
CA VAL A 369 4.63 -31.28 -9.34
C VAL A 369 6.06 -31.67 -9.74
N SER A 370 6.85 -32.26 -8.84
CA SER A 370 8.16 -32.84 -9.19
C SER A 370 8.07 -34.05 -10.14
N GLN A 371 6.91 -34.71 -10.20
CA GLN A 371 6.68 -35.93 -11.00
C GLN A 371 5.81 -35.73 -12.25
N SER A 372 5.10 -34.60 -12.40
CA SER A 372 4.18 -34.39 -13.52
C SER A 372 4.39 -33.06 -14.24
N THR A 373 4.92 -33.13 -15.47
CA THR A 373 4.78 -32.09 -16.48
C THR A 373 3.38 -32.12 -17.10
N GLY A 374 2.34 -31.85 -16.28
CA GLY A 374 1.02 -31.50 -16.79
C GLY A 374 -0.17 -32.20 -16.15
N SER A 375 -0.72 -31.62 -15.08
CA SER A 375 -2.16 -31.64 -14.84
C SER A 375 -2.55 -30.50 -13.89
N ARG A 376 -3.37 -29.55 -14.38
CA ARG A 376 -3.62 -28.23 -13.75
C ARG A 376 -4.86 -28.19 -12.84
N THR A 377 -5.55 -29.31 -12.61
CA THR A 377 -6.93 -29.28 -12.08
C THR A 377 -7.10 -29.62 -10.60
N CYS A 378 -6.12 -30.27 -9.95
CA CYS A 378 -6.23 -30.65 -8.53
C CYS A 378 -5.60 -29.64 -7.55
N SER A 379 -4.70 -28.78 -8.04
CA SER A 379 -3.96 -27.80 -7.22
C SER A 379 -4.81 -26.65 -6.68
N MET A 380 -5.96 -26.36 -7.28
CA MET A 380 -6.73 -25.14 -6.97
C MET A 380 -7.48 -25.21 -5.64
N PHE A 381 -7.87 -26.41 -5.20
CA PHE A 381 -8.78 -26.61 -4.06
C PHE A 381 -8.18 -26.28 -2.68
N TYR A 382 -6.91 -26.59 -2.46
CA TYR A 382 -6.32 -26.54 -1.13
C TYR A 382 -5.26 -25.45 -0.94
N THR A 383 -4.69 -24.89 -2.03
CA THR A 383 -3.98 -23.59 -1.95
C THR A 383 -4.88 -22.49 -1.41
N ASP A 384 -6.20 -22.59 -1.63
CA ASP A 384 -7.18 -21.62 -1.12
C ASP A 384 -7.49 -21.83 0.38
N LEU A 385 -7.39 -23.08 0.88
CA LEU A 385 -7.52 -23.40 2.30
C LEU A 385 -6.27 -22.97 3.08
N GLU A 386 -5.08 -23.21 2.55
CA GLU A 386 -3.82 -22.71 3.12
C GLU A 386 -3.78 -21.17 3.13
N CYS A 387 -4.32 -20.51 2.09
CA CYS A 387 -4.52 -19.05 2.11
C CYS A 387 -5.49 -18.60 3.19
N ALA A 388 -6.62 -19.29 3.38
CA ALA A 388 -7.55 -18.99 4.46
C ALA A 388 -6.90 -19.22 5.84
N VAL A 389 -6.09 -20.26 5.98
CA VAL A 389 -5.37 -20.61 7.21
C VAL A 389 -4.26 -19.62 7.50
N VAL A 390 -3.44 -19.24 6.53
CA VAL A 390 -2.43 -18.20 6.71
C VAL A 390 -3.12 -16.87 7.02
N THR A 391 -4.17 -16.48 6.27
CA THR A 391 -4.88 -15.21 6.55
C THR A 391 -5.55 -15.18 7.92
N GLN A 392 -6.06 -16.31 8.43
CA GLN A 392 -6.78 -16.40 9.72
C GLN A 392 -5.89 -16.72 10.92
N THR A 393 -4.86 -17.53 10.75
CA THR A 393 -3.95 -17.92 11.83
C THR A 393 -2.86 -16.87 12.04
N VAL A 394 -2.61 -16.02 11.04
CA VAL A 394 -1.42 -15.15 10.98
C VAL A 394 -1.78 -13.65 11.05
N SER A 395 -3.01 -13.23 11.38
CA SER A 395 -3.27 -11.78 11.48
C SER A 395 -4.43 -11.40 12.39
N ALA A 396 -4.27 -11.60 13.71
CA ALA A 396 -4.94 -10.74 14.69
C ALA A 396 -4.19 -9.40 14.77
N VAL A 397 -4.16 -8.66 13.65
CA VAL A 397 -3.54 -7.34 13.57
C VAL A 397 -4.68 -6.32 13.61
N ASN A 398 -4.85 -5.72 14.78
CA ASN A 398 -5.71 -4.57 15.00
C ASN A 398 -4.80 -3.33 15.16
N VAL A 399 -4.76 -2.48 14.14
CA VAL A 399 -3.94 -1.26 14.07
C VAL A 399 -4.80 -0.03 13.88
N ARG A 400 -4.40 1.09 14.47
CA ARG A 400 -5.02 2.40 14.31
C ARG A 400 -4.37 3.14 13.14
N ALA A 401 -5.20 3.78 12.31
CA ALA A 401 -4.71 4.74 11.34
C ALA A 401 -4.31 6.04 12.05
N ARG A 402 -3.14 6.60 11.73
CA ARG A 402 -2.78 7.95 12.16
C ARG A 402 -3.71 8.97 11.49
N VAL A 403 -4.38 9.79 12.32
CA VAL A 403 -5.26 10.88 11.86
C VAL A 403 -4.45 12.13 11.54
#